data_AF-A0A6A4VHN0-F1
#
_entry.id   AF-A0A6A4VHN0-F1
#
_cell.length_a   1.000
_cell.length_b   1.000
_cell.length_c   1.000
_cell.angle_alpha   90.00
_cell.angle_beta   90.00
_cell.angle_gamma   90.00
#
_symmetry.space_group_name_H-M   'P 1'
#
loop_
_entity.id
_entity.type
_entity.pdbx_description
1 polymer ?
#
loop_
_entity_poly.entity_id
_entity_poly.type
_entity_poly.pdbx_seq_one_letter_code
_entity_poly.pdbx_strand_id
1 'polypeptide(L)'
;MSPSHKVDERALKNIINNNVIPSDDNTDINLVIYYKNRRTSNLFMKNNMNSPTDSLQRTCVVYKFTCPHDDCRRHPKHYIGATTTTLSRRLTMHRNAGGPHDHMEHDHDHSLTRQELNDNTCIIKSCNSHRKLWIFEALLTSKNTPFINKQIKSWRTTELFGGAF
;
A
#
# COMPACT_ATOMS: atom_id res chain seq x y z
N MET A 1 -2.94 33.10 -8.26
CA MET A 1 -2.11 32.53 -9.35
C MET A 1 -1.15 33.60 -9.79
N SER A 2 0.13 33.27 -10.00
CA SER A 2 1.11 34.25 -10.49
C SER A 2 0.92 34.48 -12.00
N PRO A 3 1.31 35.66 -12.53
CA PRO A 3 1.21 35.97 -13.96
C PRO A 3 2.07 35.05 -14.85
N SER A 4 3.13 34.44 -14.29
CA SER A 4 4.12 33.64 -15.02
C SER A 4 3.57 32.34 -15.61
N HIS A 5 2.42 31.83 -15.14
CA HIS A 5 1.91 30.52 -15.55
C HIS A 5 1.71 30.38 -17.06
N LYS A 6 1.29 31.45 -17.77
CA LYS A 6 1.09 31.43 -19.22
C LYS A 6 2.39 31.25 -20.01
N VAL A 7 3.50 31.72 -19.45
CA VAL A 7 4.83 31.53 -20.05
C VAL A 7 5.22 30.06 -19.92
N ASP A 8 4.98 29.47 -18.76
CA ASP A 8 5.25 28.05 -18.50
C ASP A 8 4.41 27.13 -19.39
N GLU A 9 3.12 27.44 -19.62
CA GLU A 9 2.29 26.64 -20.54
C GLU A 9 2.82 26.65 -21.97
N ARG A 10 3.24 27.82 -22.46
CA ARG A 10 3.80 27.96 -23.80
C ARG A 10 5.09 27.17 -23.92
N ALA A 11 5.96 27.25 -22.93
CA ALA A 11 7.20 26.49 -22.90
C ALA A 11 6.92 24.97 -22.92
N LEU A 12 5.99 24.49 -22.09
CA LEU A 12 5.62 23.07 -22.03
C LEU A 12 5.01 22.55 -23.34
N LYS A 13 4.11 23.34 -23.97
CA LYS A 13 3.53 22.98 -25.28
C LYS A 13 4.61 22.90 -26.35
N ASN A 14 5.55 23.84 -26.37
CA ASN A 14 6.65 23.84 -27.33
C ASN A 14 7.56 22.62 -27.15
N ILE A 15 7.87 22.24 -25.91
CA ILE A 15 8.71 21.05 -25.63
C ILE A 15 8.03 19.79 -26.14
N ILE A 16 6.74 19.61 -25.88
CA ILE A 16 5.99 18.41 -26.31
C ILE A 16 5.94 18.35 -27.83
N ASN A 17 5.56 19.45 -28.49
CA ASN A 17 5.46 19.49 -29.95
C ASN A 17 6.80 19.23 -30.65
N ASN A 18 7.93 19.64 -30.04
CA ASN A 18 9.25 19.49 -30.66
C ASN A 18 9.89 18.11 -30.41
N ASN A 19 9.50 17.41 -29.34
CA ASN A 19 10.21 16.21 -28.89
C ASN A 19 9.36 14.93 -28.87
N VAL A 20 8.04 15.04 -29.08
CA VAL A 20 7.13 13.90 -29.00
C VAL A 20 6.47 13.70 -30.35
N ILE A 21 6.60 12.49 -30.90
CA ILE A 21 5.95 12.04 -32.13
C ILE A 21 4.92 10.97 -31.74
N PRO A 22 3.65 11.09 -32.17
CA PRO A 22 2.66 10.03 -31.97
C PRO A 22 3.13 8.72 -32.60
N SER A 23 2.84 7.58 -31.96
CA SER A 23 3.18 6.27 -32.54
C SER A 23 2.25 5.84 -33.67
N ASP A 24 1.10 6.51 -33.83
CA ASP A 24 0.14 6.29 -34.91
C ASP A 24 -0.11 7.63 -35.62
N ASP A 25 0.07 7.67 -36.94
CA ASP A 25 -0.01 8.87 -37.78
C ASP A 25 -1.42 9.50 -37.78
N ASN A 26 -2.45 8.76 -37.37
CA ASN A 26 -3.83 9.27 -37.24
C ASN A 26 -4.15 9.89 -35.86
N THR A 27 -3.17 9.99 -34.95
CA THR A 27 -3.42 10.47 -33.59
C THR A 27 -2.70 11.78 -33.28
N ASP A 28 -3.47 12.76 -32.80
CA ASP A 28 -2.93 14.05 -32.35
C ASP A 28 -2.72 14.06 -30.84
N ILE A 29 -1.58 14.61 -30.40
CA ILE A 29 -1.26 14.79 -28.98
C ILE A 29 -1.69 16.19 -28.54
N ASN A 30 -2.73 16.27 -27.72
CA ASN A 30 -3.19 17.53 -27.13
C ASN A 30 -2.80 17.63 -25.64
N LEU A 31 -1.97 18.60 -25.30
CA LEU A 31 -1.58 18.88 -23.91
C LEU A 31 -2.62 19.74 -23.19
N VAL A 32 -3.36 19.13 -22.27
CA VAL A 32 -4.31 19.84 -21.39
C VAL A 32 -3.67 20.10 -20.02
N ILE A 33 -3.44 21.37 -19.70
CA ILE A 33 -2.77 21.81 -18.47
C ILE A 33 -3.83 22.22 -17.44
N TYR A 34 -3.80 21.61 -16.25
CA TYR A 34 -4.72 21.92 -15.16
C TYR A 34 -3.96 22.54 -13.97
N TYR A 35 -4.45 23.68 -13.51
CA TYR A 35 -3.89 24.33 -12.33
C TYR A 35 -4.59 23.90 -11.05
N LYS A 36 -3.78 23.39 -10.12
CA LYS A 36 -4.23 22.86 -8.85
C LYS A 36 -4.29 23.95 -7.78
N ASN A 37 -5.49 24.36 -7.35
CA ASN A 37 -5.62 25.10 -6.09
C ASN A 37 -5.42 24.13 -4.93
N ARG A 38 -4.67 24.54 -3.90
CA ARG A 38 -4.39 23.73 -2.70
C ARG A 38 -5.66 23.21 -2.03
N ARG A 39 -6.78 23.95 -2.10
CA ARG A 39 -8.09 23.58 -1.53
C ARG A 39 -8.88 22.57 -2.36
N THR A 40 -8.83 22.65 -3.70
CA THR A 40 -9.51 21.72 -4.62
C THR A 40 -8.60 20.59 -5.11
N SER A 41 -7.41 20.48 -4.51
CA SER A 41 -6.37 19.53 -4.84
C SER A 41 -6.79 18.07 -4.87
N ASN A 42 -7.83 17.72 -4.10
CA ASN A 42 -8.38 16.38 -4.00
C ASN A 42 -9.58 16.12 -4.94
N LEU A 43 -10.08 17.15 -5.64
CA LEU A 43 -11.23 17.06 -6.56
C LEU A 43 -10.82 16.77 -8.02
N PHE A 44 -9.54 16.92 -8.36
CA PHE A 44 -9.05 16.60 -9.70
C PHE A 44 -8.69 15.11 -9.82
N MET A 45 -8.95 14.54 -11.00
CA MET A 45 -8.56 13.18 -11.36
C MET A 45 -7.07 12.96 -11.11
N LYS A 46 -6.73 11.81 -10.51
CA LYS A 46 -5.32 11.40 -10.37
C LYS A 46 -4.79 11.05 -11.76
N ASN A 47 -3.50 11.33 -12.01
CA ASN A 47 -2.82 10.98 -13.27
C ASN A 47 -2.94 9.49 -13.65
N ASN A 48 -3.25 8.63 -12.68
CA ASN A 48 -3.64 7.26 -12.94
C ASN A 48 -5.10 7.06 -12.51
N MET A 49 -6.00 7.06 -13.49
CA MET A 49 -7.42 6.70 -13.32
C MET A 49 -7.59 5.20 -13.05
N ASN A 50 -6.61 4.39 -13.46
CA ASN A 50 -6.56 2.97 -13.16
C ASN A 50 -5.96 2.81 -11.77
N SER A 51 -6.72 3.14 -10.73
CA SER A 51 -6.39 2.61 -9.40
C SER A 51 -6.34 1.08 -9.54
N PRO A 52 -5.27 0.41 -9.05
CA PRO A 52 -5.23 -1.04 -9.09
C PRO A 52 -6.50 -1.57 -8.42
N THR A 53 -7.36 -2.19 -9.22
CA THR A 53 -8.57 -2.88 -8.75
C THR A 53 -8.19 -4.07 -7.90
N ASP A 54 -7.03 -4.66 -8.18
CA ASP A 54 -6.46 -5.74 -7.39
C ASP A 54 -6.00 -5.25 -6.01
N SER A 55 -6.56 -5.87 -4.98
CA SER A 55 -6.24 -5.61 -3.57
C SER A 55 -4.74 -5.82 -3.29
N LEU A 56 -4.10 -6.77 -3.97
CA LEU A 56 -2.69 -7.12 -3.77
C LEU A 56 -1.72 -6.03 -4.25
N GLN A 57 -2.13 -5.21 -5.21
CA GLN A 57 -1.29 -4.13 -5.74
C GLN A 57 -1.41 -2.83 -4.93
N ARG A 58 -2.25 -2.81 -3.88
CA ARG A 58 -2.42 -1.63 -3.03
C ARG A 58 -1.21 -1.42 -2.13
N THR A 59 -0.84 -0.16 -1.97
CA THR A 59 0.23 0.32 -1.08
C THR A 59 -0.35 1.04 0.14
N CYS A 60 0.46 1.18 1.19
CA CYS A 60 0.08 1.89 2.42
C CYS A 60 -1.21 1.33 3.05
N VAL A 61 -1.19 0.03 3.34
CA VAL A 61 -2.33 -0.72 3.86
C VAL A 61 -1.98 -1.44 5.16
N VAL A 62 -2.97 -1.52 6.05
CA VAL A 62 -3.01 -2.44 7.18
C VAL A 62 -3.83 -3.65 6.75
N TYR A 63 -3.26 -4.82 6.87
CA TYR A 63 -3.85 -6.08 6.45
C TYR A 63 -3.89 -7.07 7.62
N LYS A 64 -4.77 -8.06 7.47
CA LYS A 64 -4.91 -9.20 8.37
C LYS A 64 -4.71 -10.47 7.59
N PHE A 65 -3.82 -11.32 8.07
CA PHE A 65 -3.70 -12.70 7.63
C PHE A 65 -4.37 -13.62 8.65
N THR A 66 -5.12 -14.61 8.19
CA THR A 66 -5.77 -15.63 9.03
C THR A 66 -5.16 -16.99 8.69
N CYS A 67 -4.81 -17.80 9.69
CA CYS A 67 -4.26 -19.13 9.42
C CYS A 67 -5.34 -20.03 8.75
N PRO A 68 -5.02 -20.71 7.63
CA PRO A 68 -5.97 -21.58 6.93
C PRO A 68 -6.16 -22.97 7.57
N HIS A 69 -5.23 -23.43 8.42
CA HIS A 69 -5.25 -24.79 8.97
C HIS A 69 -6.44 -25.06 9.90
N ASP A 70 -6.96 -26.29 9.83
CA ASP A 70 -8.11 -26.75 10.59
C ASP A 70 -7.92 -26.65 12.10
N ASP A 71 -6.71 -26.92 12.59
CA ASP A 71 -6.37 -26.79 14.02
C ASP A 71 -6.55 -25.35 14.54
N CYS A 72 -6.46 -24.37 13.64
CA CYS A 72 -6.68 -22.96 13.94
C CYS A 72 -8.11 -22.49 13.65
N ARG A 73 -9.01 -23.31 13.08
CA ARG A 73 -10.36 -22.87 12.71
C ARG A 73 -11.27 -22.58 13.90
N ARG A 74 -11.17 -23.35 14.98
CA ARG A 74 -12.00 -23.13 16.19
C ARG A 74 -11.66 -21.83 16.91
N HIS A 75 -10.39 -21.45 16.89
CA HIS A 75 -9.88 -20.19 17.43
C HIS A 75 -8.98 -19.53 16.39
N PRO A 76 -9.54 -18.75 15.44
CA PRO A 76 -8.81 -18.23 14.29
C PRO A 76 -7.60 -17.39 14.71
N LYS A 77 -6.43 -18.02 14.62
CA LYS A 77 -5.14 -17.38 14.81
C LYS A 77 -4.90 -16.45 13.63
N HIS A 78 -4.63 -15.19 13.93
CA HIS A 78 -4.45 -14.17 12.91
C HIS A 78 -3.25 -13.30 13.22
N TYR A 79 -2.73 -12.68 12.15
CA TYR A 79 -1.64 -11.73 12.13
C TYR A 79 -2.16 -10.40 11.60
N ILE A 80 -1.78 -9.29 12.20
CA ILE A 80 -2.06 -7.94 11.70
C ILE A 80 -0.73 -7.26 11.40
N GLY A 81 -0.60 -6.73 10.19
CA GLY A 81 0.60 -6.02 9.76
C GLY A 81 0.26 -4.80 8.92
N ALA A 82 1.19 -3.84 8.90
CA ALA A 82 1.16 -2.72 7.97
C ALA A 82 2.27 -2.82 6.93
N THR A 83 2.03 -2.24 5.76
CA THR A 83 3.03 -2.12 4.70
C THR A 83 2.90 -0.80 3.95
N THR A 84 4.05 -0.17 3.66
CA THR A 84 4.16 0.97 2.75
C THR A 84 4.45 0.55 1.32
N THR A 85 4.98 -0.67 1.12
CA THR A 85 5.14 -1.28 -0.22
C THR A 85 3.82 -1.92 -0.66
N THR A 86 3.77 -2.50 -1.86
CA THR A 86 2.59 -3.24 -2.30
C THR A 86 2.33 -4.43 -1.38
N LEU A 87 1.06 -4.72 -1.13
CA LEU A 87 0.68 -5.88 -0.33
C LEU A 87 1.28 -7.17 -0.90
N SER A 88 1.27 -7.33 -2.22
CA SER A 88 1.87 -8.49 -2.90
C SER A 88 3.35 -8.67 -2.52
N ARG A 89 4.14 -7.60 -2.57
CA ARG A 89 5.56 -7.65 -2.20
C ARG A 89 5.73 -8.01 -0.72
N ARG A 90 4.91 -7.43 0.15
CA ARG A 90 4.95 -7.73 1.59
C ARG A 90 4.59 -9.19 1.89
N LEU A 91 3.61 -9.76 1.19
CA LEU A 91 3.26 -11.17 1.33
C LEU A 91 4.39 -12.08 0.85
N THR A 92 5.06 -11.75 -0.27
CA THR A 92 6.26 -12.49 -0.69
C THR A 92 7.36 -12.47 0.38
N MET A 93 7.55 -11.36 1.08
CA MET A 93 8.49 -11.31 2.21
C MET A 93 8.04 -12.24 3.35
N HIS A 94 6.75 -12.21 3.69
CA HIS A 94 6.16 -13.08 4.71
C HIS A 94 6.14 -14.57 4.34
N ARG A 95 6.30 -14.91 3.06
CA ARG A 95 6.50 -16.29 2.63
C ARG A 95 7.89 -16.80 3.01
N ASN A 96 8.90 -15.94 2.98
CA ASN A 96 10.28 -16.35 3.23
C ASN A 96 10.69 -16.21 4.70
N ALA A 97 10.12 -15.23 5.41
CA ALA A 97 10.42 -14.99 6.82
C ALA A 97 9.35 -14.13 7.52
N GLY A 98 9.21 -14.35 8.84
CA GLY A 98 8.43 -13.52 9.75
C GLY A 98 7.12 -14.16 10.18
N GLY A 99 6.33 -13.46 10.99
CA GLY A 99 5.18 -14.00 11.74
C GLY A 99 4.35 -15.11 11.06
N PRO A 100 3.71 -14.85 9.91
CA PRO A 100 2.95 -15.88 9.19
C PRO A 100 3.78 -17.11 8.80
N HIS A 101 5.01 -16.94 8.30
CA HIS A 101 5.90 -18.05 7.98
C HIS A 101 6.27 -18.85 9.24
N ASP A 102 6.75 -18.14 10.27
CA ASP A 102 7.23 -18.77 11.50
C ASP A 102 6.09 -19.52 12.22
N HIS A 103 4.86 -19.00 12.17
CA HIS A 103 3.69 -19.69 12.71
C HIS A 103 3.38 -20.98 11.94
N MET A 104 3.45 -20.95 10.61
CA MET A 104 3.11 -22.11 9.78
C MET A 104 4.17 -23.20 9.88
N GLU A 105 5.43 -22.81 9.98
CA GLU A 105 6.55 -23.74 10.17
C GLU A 105 6.51 -24.38 11.56
N HIS A 106 6.34 -23.61 12.64
CA HIS A 106 6.42 -24.16 14.00
C HIS A 106 5.12 -24.79 14.53
N ASP A 107 3.95 -24.23 14.20
CA ASP A 107 2.67 -24.74 14.75
C ASP A 107 2.04 -25.81 13.85
N HIS A 108 2.40 -25.87 12.55
CA HIS A 108 1.77 -26.77 11.56
C HIS A 108 2.75 -27.62 10.75
N ASP A 109 4.06 -27.49 10.97
CA ASP A 109 5.11 -28.14 10.16
C ASP A 109 4.87 -27.98 8.63
N HIS A 110 4.31 -26.83 8.22
CA HIS A 110 3.88 -26.59 6.84
C HIS A 110 4.57 -25.37 6.24
N SER A 111 5.06 -25.54 5.01
CA SER A 111 5.68 -24.45 4.26
C SER A 111 4.61 -23.55 3.64
N LEU A 112 4.54 -22.30 4.11
CA LEU A 112 3.56 -21.33 3.67
C LEU A 112 3.67 -21.03 2.17
N THR A 113 2.58 -21.25 1.43
CA THR A 113 2.52 -20.99 -0.01
C THR A 113 2.05 -19.57 -0.33
N ARG A 114 2.38 -19.09 -1.55
CA ARG A 114 1.94 -17.76 -2.00
C ARG A 114 0.42 -17.67 -2.16
N GLN A 115 -0.22 -18.77 -2.54
CA GLN A 115 -1.66 -18.85 -2.75
C GLN A 115 -2.40 -18.77 -1.42
N GLU A 116 -1.99 -19.54 -0.41
CA GLU A 116 -2.56 -19.45 0.93
C GLU A 116 -2.45 -18.04 1.52
N LEU A 117 -1.33 -17.35 1.30
CA LEU A 117 -1.18 -15.95 1.71
C LEU A 117 -2.17 -15.02 1.01
N ASN A 118 -2.43 -15.21 -0.29
CA ASN A 118 -3.37 -14.37 -1.02
C ASN A 118 -4.81 -14.62 -0.57
N ASP A 119 -5.20 -15.89 -0.45
CA ASP A 119 -6.57 -16.29 -0.17
C ASP A 119 -6.97 -15.96 1.28
N ASN A 120 -6.00 -15.97 2.20
CA ASN A 120 -6.24 -15.75 3.62
C ASN A 120 -5.79 -14.37 4.13
N THR A 121 -5.47 -13.43 3.22
CA THR A 121 -5.16 -12.04 3.59
C THR A 121 -6.24 -11.08 3.13
N CYS A 122 -6.72 -10.24 4.05
CA CYS A 122 -7.63 -9.15 3.74
C CYS A 122 -7.07 -7.79 4.18
N ILE A 123 -7.40 -6.73 3.43
CA ILE A 123 -7.05 -5.36 3.81
C ILE A 123 -8.10 -4.85 4.80
N ILE A 124 -7.67 -4.45 5.99
CA ILE A 124 -8.53 -3.84 7.01
C ILE A 124 -8.68 -2.34 6.74
N LYS A 125 -7.56 -1.67 6.44
CA LYS A 125 -7.54 -0.21 6.27
C LYS A 125 -6.47 0.21 5.28
N SER A 126 -6.78 1.21 4.46
CA SER A 126 -5.80 1.93 3.65
C SER A 126 -5.60 3.34 4.20
N CYS A 127 -4.36 3.79 4.29
CA CYS A 127 -4.05 5.15 4.72
C CYS A 127 -2.85 5.72 3.95
N ASN A 128 -3.01 6.89 3.33
CA ASN A 128 -1.93 7.52 2.58
C ASN A 128 -0.84 8.14 3.46
N SER A 129 -1.05 8.21 4.79
CA SER A 129 -0.07 8.76 5.73
C SER A 129 0.66 7.62 6.43
N HIS A 130 1.97 7.51 6.22
CA HIS A 130 2.81 6.46 6.81
C HIS A 130 2.70 6.45 8.35
N ARG A 131 2.69 7.64 8.98
CA ARG A 131 2.56 7.76 10.43
C ARG A 131 1.23 7.21 10.94
N LYS A 132 0.12 7.62 10.31
CA LYS A 132 -1.21 7.10 10.66
C LYS A 132 -1.30 5.59 10.42
N LEU A 133 -0.63 5.07 9.39
CA LEU A 133 -0.60 3.66 9.08
C LEU A 133 -0.04 2.82 10.24
N TRP A 134 1.12 3.22 10.79
CA TRP A 134 1.73 2.54 11.93
C TRP A 134 0.89 2.66 13.21
N ILE A 135 0.28 3.84 13.43
CA ILE A 135 -0.66 4.02 14.54
C ILE A 135 -1.87 3.08 14.39
N PHE A 136 -2.42 2.92 13.19
CA PHE A 136 -3.51 1.99 12.94
C PHE A 136 -3.11 0.53 13.18
N GLU A 137 -1.93 0.11 12.73
CA GLU A 137 -1.38 -1.23 13.03
C GLU A 137 -1.31 -1.46 14.54
N ALA A 138 -0.72 -0.52 15.29
CA ALA A 138 -0.57 -0.62 16.73
C ALA A 138 -1.92 -0.67 17.46
N LEU A 139 -2.86 0.20 17.10
CA LEU A 139 -4.21 0.22 17.68
C LEU A 139 -4.98 -1.07 17.40
N LEU A 140 -4.91 -1.59 16.16
CA LEU A 140 -5.59 -2.83 15.79
C LEU A 140 -4.95 -4.05 16.44
N THR A 141 -3.63 -4.06 16.58
CA THR A 141 -2.91 -5.12 17.29
C THR A 141 -3.24 -5.10 18.78
N SER A 142 -3.26 -3.92 19.41
CA SER A 142 -3.66 -3.77 20.81
C SER A 142 -5.10 -4.19 21.05
N LYS A 143 -6.03 -3.76 20.19
CA LYS A 143 -7.47 -4.08 20.33
C LYS A 143 -7.78 -5.55 20.10
N ASN A 144 -7.21 -6.17 19.08
CA ASN A 144 -7.56 -7.53 18.68
C ASN A 144 -6.66 -8.59 19.33
N THR A 145 -5.51 -8.19 19.87
CA THR A 145 -4.50 -9.06 20.49
C THR A 145 -4.14 -10.31 19.63
N PRO A 146 -3.82 -10.13 18.34
CA PRO A 146 -3.60 -11.23 17.39
C PRO A 146 -2.54 -12.20 17.88
N PHE A 147 -2.87 -13.50 17.87
CA PHE A 147 -2.01 -14.56 18.39
C PHE A 147 -0.64 -14.59 17.72
N ILE A 148 -0.61 -14.52 16.38
CA ILE A 148 0.63 -14.64 15.61
C ILE A 148 1.57 -13.46 15.90
N ASN A 149 1.05 -12.24 16.10
CA ASN A 149 1.88 -11.09 16.47
C ASN A 149 2.55 -11.24 17.84
N LYS A 150 1.95 -11.98 18.79
CA LYS A 150 2.52 -12.20 20.13
C LYS A 150 3.73 -13.14 20.10
N GLN A 151 3.78 -14.04 19.12
CA GLN A 151 4.87 -15.00 18.97
C GLN A 151 6.16 -14.34 18.44
N ILE A 152 6.05 -13.19 17.77
CA ILE A 152 7.17 -12.52 17.14
C ILE A 152 7.94 -11.70 18.17
N LYS A 153 9.23 -11.97 18.34
CA LYS A 153 10.16 -11.11 19.09
C LYS A 153 10.57 -9.89 18.25
N SER A 154 9.61 -9.04 17.89
CA SER A 154 9.89 -7.78 17.18
C SER A 154 9.40 -6.60 18.00
N TRP A 155 10.30 -5.66 18.30
CA TRP A 155 9.94 -4.37 18.84
C TRP A 155 10.01 -3.33 17.71
N ARG A 156 8.99 -2.48 17.62
CA ARG A 156 8.98 -1.33 16.72
C ARG A 156 8.73 -0.08 17.54
N THR A 157 9.60 0.91 17.39
CA THR A 157 9.40 2.23 17.98
C THR A 157 8.47 3.03 17.07
N THR A 158 7.25 3.31 17.53
CA THR A 158 6.35 4.25 16.85
C THR A 158 6.64 5.65 17.33
N GLU A 159 7.17 6.51 16.47
CA GLU A 159 7.29 7.94 16.78
C GLU A 159 5.89 8.57 16.86
N LEU A 160 5.44 8.82 18.10
CA LEU A 160 4.12 9.41 18.38
C LEU A 160 4.09 10.91 18.11
N PHE A 161 5.24 11.58 18.13
CA PHE A 161 5.46 12.97 17.73
C PHE A 161 6.68 12.96 16.81
N GLY A 162 6.60 13.65 15.67
CA GLY A 162 7.68 13.60 14.69
C GLY A 162 8.99 14.01 15.36
N GLY A 163 10.07 13.27 15.09
CA GLY A 163 11.40 13.74 15.41
C GLY A 163 11.54 15.18 14.95
N ALA A 164 11.78 16.08 15.90
CA ALA A 164 12.32 17.38 15.58
C ALA A 164 13.73 17.16 15.01
N PHE A 165 14.12 18.06 14.10
CA PHE A 165 15.37 18.15 13.33
C PHE A 165 15.35 17.41 11.99
#